data_AF-A0A954HLR1-F1
#
_entry.id   AF-A0A954HLR1-F1
#
_cell.length_a   1.000
_cell.length_b   1.000
_cell.length_c   1.000
_cell.angle_alpha   90.00
_cell.angle_beta   90.00
_cell.angle_gamma   90.00
#
_symmetry.space_group_name_H-M   'P 1'
#
loop_
_entity.id
_entity.type
_entity.pdbx_description
1 polymer ?
#
loop_
_entity_poly.entity_id
_entity_poly.type
_entity_poly.pdbx_seq_one_letter_code
_entity_poly.pdbx_strand_id
1 'polypeptide(L)'
;AIVEGFAQLVVDGNVPEILRERRIVVLDLAMMVAGTKYRGQFEERIKAVMNEVRRAKNVILFIDELHTLVGAGGAEGAIDASNVLKPALSRGELQCIGATTLDEYRKYIEKDAALERRFQMVMVDPPSKDQTIQILKGLRDRYESHHRVQYTDDALEKSVELSSRYISGRCLPDKAIDVIDEAGARVRLKSMVRPPDLKELEEEIERLNAAKEEAVANQDFEKAASLRDQADKVKKKKETINKEWRQKSQETDGVVDAEIIAEVVAKMTGVPLTRLSSEDTVRLLEMEKELHKRVVRQDEAIKLVCKSVRRSRSGLKDPKRPTATFLFSGPTGVGKTLLAKTLAEFMFGEEDALIQIDMSEYQERHNISRLIGAPPGYVGFEEGGQLTERIRRRPYAVVLLDEIEKAHPDVYNMLLQIMEEGHLTDSFGRKVDFKNTILIMTTNVGAKAISSPPFGFGTQTGEAAHDEMKKNVMA
;
A
#
# COMPACT_ATOMS: atom_id res chain seq x y z
N ALA A 1 -16.49 16.87 2.10
CA ALA A 1 -16.96 16.78 0.69
C ALA A 1 -18.48 16.67 0.56
N ILE A 2 -19.13 15.52 0.82
CA ILE A 2 -20.59 15.36 0.57
C ILE A 2 -21.42 16.38 1.35
N VAL A 3 -21.10 16.57 2.64
CA VAL A 3 -21.81 17.55 3.50
C VAL A 3 -21.51 19.00 3.09
N GLU A 4 -20.32 19.28 2.56
CA GLU A 4 -20.00 20.59 1.98
C GLU A 4 -20.81 20.85 0.70
N GLY A 5 -20.97 19.83 -0.15
CA GLY A 5 -21.87 19.89 -1.31
C GLY A 5 -23.32 20.12 -0.90
N PHE A 6 -23.78 19.49 0.18
CA PHE A 6 -25.09 19.81 0.75
C PHE A 6 -25.16 21.27 1.23
N ALA A 7 -24.11 21.79 1.86
CA ALA A 7 -24.05 23.18 2.27
C ALA A 7 -24.12 24.15 1.08
N GLN A 8 -23.44 23.84 -0.04
CA GLN A 8 -23.55 24.62 -1.28
C GLN A 8 -24.98 24.63 -1.82
N LEU A 9 -25.65 23.47 -1.88
CA LEU A 9 -27.04 23.39 -2.32
C LEU A 9 -27.99 24.21 -1.43
N VAL A 10 -27.75 24.25 -0.12
CA VAL A 10 -28.52 25.08 0.82
C VAL A 10 -28.30 26.57 0.53
N VAL A 11 -27.05 26.99 0.29
CA VAL A 11 -26.71 28.37 -0.04
C VAL A 11 -27.31 28.80 -1.38
N ASP A 12 -27.28 27.92 -2.38
CA ASP A 12 -27.83 28.16 -3.72
C ASP A 12 -29.37 28.12 -3.75
N GLY A 13 -30.02 27.73 -2.63
CA GLY A 13 -31.47 27.58 -2.54
C GLY A 13 -32.02 26.35 -3.29
N ASN A 14 -31.14 25.46 -3.75
CA ASN A 14 -31.44 24.20 -4.44
C ASN A 14 -31.82 23.08 -3.47
N VAL A 15 -32.63 23.41 -2.46
CA VAL A 15 -33.11 22.50 -1.43
C VAL A 15 -34.60 22.75 -1.15
N PRO A 16 -35.34 21.75 -0.63
CA PRO A 16 -36.70 21.96 -0.14
C PRO A 16 -36.79 23.11 0.86
N GLU A 17 -37.94 23.78 0.90
CA GLU A 17 -38.16 24.99 1.71
C GLU A 17 -37.82 24.79 3.21
N ILE A 18 -38.07 23.60 3.75
CA ILE A 18 -37.78 23.24 5.15
C ILE A 18 -36.27 23.31 5.48
N LEU A 19 -35.43 23.13 4.47
CA LEU A 19 -33.96 23.15 4.58
C LEU A 19 -33.34 24.49 4.18
N ARG A 20 -34.15 25.44 3.68
CA ARG A 20 -33.66 26.80 3.41
C ARG A 20 -33.27 27.48 4.71
N GLU A 21 -32.26 28.35 4.63
CA GLU A 21 -31.72 29.13 5.75
C GLU A 21 -31.19 28.28 6.93
N ARG A 22 -31.04 26.97 6.72
CA ARG A 22 -30.38 26.08 7.68
C ARG A 22 -28.88 26.33 7.66
N ARG A 23 -28.28 26.38 8.84
CA ARG A 23 -26.84 26.52 9.04
C ARG A 23 -26.25 25.15 9.35
N ILE A 24 -25.31 24.69 8.53
CA ILE A 24 -24.56 23.47 8.81
C ILE A 24 -23.30 23.87 9.58
N VAL A 25 -23.09 23.27 10.75
CA VAL A 25 -21.96 23.57 11.63
C VAL A 25 -21.21 22.30 11.94
N VAL A 26 -19.90 22.29 11.70
CA VAL A 26 -19.03 21.15 12.02
C VAL A 26 -18.68 21.19 13.50
N LEU A 27 -18.86 20.06 14.19
CA LEU A 27 -18.40 19.88 15.57
C LEU A 27 -16.99 19.31 15.57
N ASP A 28 -15.99 20.16 15.86
CA ASP A 28 -14.60 19.72 16.03
C ASP A 28 -14.38 19.17 17.45
N LEU A 29 -14.24 17.85 17.54
CA LEU A 29 -14.03 17.15 18.80
C LEU A 29 -12.63 17.39 19.39
N ALA A 30 -11.60 17.53 18.55
CA ALA A 30 -10.25 17.79 19.01
C ALA A 30 -10.18 19.15 19.72
N MET A 31 -10.83 20.17 19.15
CA MET A 31 -10.98 21.47 19.81
C MET A 31 -11.79 21.40 21.12
N MET A 32 -12.79 20.51 21.19
CA MET A 32 -13.59 20.34 22.41
C MET A 32 -12.79 19.73 23.55
N VAL A 33 -11.89 18.79 23.25
CA VAL A 33 -10.98 18.18 24.22
C VAL A 33 -9.84 19.13 24.60
N ALA A 34 -9.36 19.95 23.66
CA ALA A 34 -8.26 20.89 23.89
C ALA A 34 -8.53 21.81 25.09
N GLY A 35 -7.62 21.80 26.07
CA GLY A 35 -7.72 22.61 27.29
C GLY A 35 -8.71 22.08 28.34
N THR A 36 -9.26 20.88 28.16
CA THR A 36 -9.97 20.18 29.24
C THR A 36 -8.98 19.37 30.06
N LYS A 37 -9.02 19.50 31.39
CA LYS A 37 -8.20 18.70 32.32
C LYS A 37 -8.95 17.47 32.83
N TYR A 38 -10.28 17.55 32.81
CA TYR A 38 -11.18 16.54 33.38
C TYR A 38 -12.30 16.23 32.42
N ARG A 39 -12.77 14.97 32.42
CA ARG A 39 -13.89 14.51 31.58
C ARG A 39 -15.16 15.35 31.73
N GLY A 40 -15.48 15.79 32.96
CA GLY A 40 -16.65 16.63 33.21
C GLY A 40 -16.63 17.97 32.47
N GLN A 41 -15.45 18.57 32.26
CA GLN A 41 -15.31 19.83 31.52
C GLN A 41 -15.63 19.64 30.03
N PHE A 42 -15.27 18.48 29.46
CA PHE A 42 -15.65 18.13 28.11
C PHE A 42 -17.17 17.96 28.00
N GLU A 43 -17.79 17.22 28.93
CA GLU A 43 -19.25 17.05 28.94
C GLU A 43 -19.99 18.40 29.07
N GLU A 44 -19.50 19.31 29.91
CA GLU A 44 -20.06 20.66 30.05
C GLU A 44 -19.98 21.46 28.75
N ARG A 45 -18.88 21.36 28.00
CA ARG A 45 -18.74 22.00 26.69
C ARG A 45 -19.74 21.42 25.69
N ILE A 46 -19.87 20.09 25.62
CA ILE A 46 -20.87 19.45 24.75
C ILE A 46 -22.28 19.89 25.15
N LYS A 47 -22.62 19.93 26.44
CA LYS A 47 -23.91 20.44 26.91
C LYS A 47 -24.15 21.90 26.49
N ALA A 48 -23.13 22.75 26.57
CA ALA A 48 -23.22 24.14 26.13
C ALA A 48 -23.52 24.24 24.63
N VAL A 49 -22.82 23.46 23.79
CA VAL A 49 -23.08 23.38 22.36
C VAL A 49 -24.50 22.89 22.07
N MET A 50 -24.96 21.83 22.75
CA MET A 50 -26.32 21.32 22.59
C MET A 50 -27.39 22.35 22.94
N ASN A 51 -27.17 23.12 24.02
CA ASN A 51 -28.09 24.19 24.43
C ASN A 51 -28.16 25.31 23.38
N GLU A 52 -27.03 25.66 22.76
CA GLU A 52 -26.99 26.68 21.71
C GLU A 52 -27.71 26.21 20.44
N VAL A 53 -27.45 24.98 20.00
CA VAL A 53 -28.12 24.36 18.84
C VAL A 53 -29.64 24.32 19.06
N ARG A 54 -30.08 23.95 20.26
CA ARG A 54 -31.50 23.91 20.63
C ARG A 54 -32.17 25.29 20.60
N ARG A 55 -31.46 26.36 20.96
CA ARG A 55 -31.96 27.74 20.91
C ARG A 55 -32.05 28.28 19.50
N ALA A 56 -31.02 28.03 18.69
CA ALA A 56 -30.94 28.51 17.32
C ALA A 56 -32.02 27.91 16.41
N LYS A 57 -32.38 26.63 16.62
CA LYS A 57 -33.41 25.86 15.88
C LYS A 57 -33.22 25.74 14.36
N ASN A 58 -32.33 26.52 13.74
CA ASN A 58 -31.98 26.47 12.32
C ASN A 58 -30.61 25.82 12.07
N VAL A 59 -30.03 25.14 13.05
CA VAL A 59 -28.70 24.53 12.94
C VAL A 59 -28.81 23.02 12.70
N ILE A 60 -28.04 22.53 11.73
CA ILE A 60 -27.76 21.11 11.51
C ILE A 60 -26.30 20.88 11.90
N LEU A 61 -26.07 19.97 12.84
CA LEU A 61 -24.72 19.67 13.31
C LEU A 61 -24.08 18.57 12.45
N PHE A 62 -22.85 18.76 11.99
CA PHE A 62 -22.07 17.71 11.33
C PHE A 62 -21.00 17.16 12.27
N ILE A 63 -20.90 15.83 12.35
CA ILE A 63 -19.94 15.11 13.19
C ILE A 63 -19.24 14.07 12.30
N ASP A 64 -17.98 14.29 11.94
CA ASP A 64 -17.28 13.48 10.93
C ASP A 64 -16.94 12.05 11.43
N GLU A 65 -16.66 11.91 12.72
CA GLU A 65 -16.35 10.63 13.35
C GLU A 65 -17.34 10.35 14.49
N LEU A 66 -18.61 10.14 14.15
CA LEU A 66 -19.70 10.04 15.13
C LEU A 66 -19.43 8.99 16.23
N HIS A 67 -18.78 7.88 15.87
CA HIS A 67 -18.47 6.79 16.79
C HIS A 67 -17.56 7.22 17.95
N THR A 68 -16.74 8.26 17.79
CA THR A 68 -15.85 8.77 18.85
C THR A 68 -16.64 9.38 20.03
N LEU A 69 -17.84 9.90 19.77
CA LEU A 69 -18.74 10.44 20.80
C LEU A 69 -19.53 9.36 21.55
N VAL A 70 -19.60 8.15 20.99
CA VAL A 70 -20.49 7.06 21.45
C VAL A 70 -19.71 5.87 22.01
N GLY A 71 -18.48 5.65 21.53
CA GLY A 71 -17.79 4.35 21.60
C GLY A 71 -16.55 4.28 22.50
N ALA A 72 -16.30 5.29 23.29
CA ALA A 72 -15.13 5.38 24.16
C ALA A 72 -15.12 4.47 25.42
N GLY A 73 -16.18 3.71 25.66
CA GLY A 73 -16.37 3.01 26.94
C GLY A 73 -15.46 1.81 27.22
N GLY A 74 -14.55 1.42 26.33
CA GLY A 74 -13.74 0.20 26.44
C GLY A 74 -12.24 0.39 26.73
N ALA A 75 -11.67 1.56 26.45
CA ALA A 75 -10.25 1.85 26.69
C ALA A 75 -10.12 2.88 27.81
N GLU A 76 -9.24 2.64 28.78
CA GLU A 76 -8.90 3.60 29.83
C GLU A 76 -8.43 4.93 29.20
N GLY A 77 -9.34 5.90 29.06
CA GLY A 77 -9.00 7.23 28.58
C GLY A 77 -9.97 7.83 27.58
N ALA A 78 -10.79 7.02 26.90
CA ALA A 78 -11.67 7.58 25.88
C ALA A 78 -12.87 8.33 26.51
N ILE A 79 -13.37 9.33 25.78
CA ILE A 79 -14.36 10.31 26.24
C ILE A 79 -15.75 9.92 25.70
N ASP A 80 -16.71 9.62 26.59
CA ASP A 80 -18.08 9.23 26.21
C ASP A 80 -19.07 10.39 26.38
N ALA A 81 -19.65 10.86 25.28
CA ALA A 81 -20.66 11.92 25.26
C ALA A 81 -22.09 11.38 25.00
N SER A 82 -22.25 10.06 24.89
CA SER A 82 -23.51 9.43 24.49
C SER A 82 -24.66 9.80 25.42
N ASN A 83 -24.39 9.93 26.71
CA ASN A 83 -25.37 10.32 27.74
C ASN A 83 -25.93 11.73 27.53
N VAL A 84 -25.18 12.64 26.91
CA VAL A 84 -25.64 14.00 26.60
C VAL A 84 -26.42 14.04 25.28
N LEU A 85 -26.02 13.23 24.30
CA LEU A 85 -26.62 13.22 22.96
C LEU A 85 -27.94 12.43 22.91
N LYS A 86 -28.02 11.28 23.57
CA LYS A 86 -29.20 10.39 23.54
C LYS A 86 -30.53 11.10 23.86
N PRO A 87 -30.62 11.94 24.91
CA PRO A 87 -31.86 12.66 25.22
C PRO A 87 -32.22 13.70 24.15
N ALA A 88 -31.24 14.42 23.60
CA ALA A 88 -31.46 15.46 22.59
C ALA A 88 -31.92 14.85 21.25
N LEU A 89 -31.29 13.74 20.83
CA LEU A 89 -31.70 12.95 19.67
C LEU A 89 -33.10 12.36 19.85
N SER A 90 -33.39 11.84 21.04
CA SER A 90 -34.69 11.20 21.32
C SER A 90 -35.87 12.15 21.31
N ARG A 91 -35.64 13.41 21.69
CA ARG A 91 -36.66 14.47 21.63
C ARG A 91 -36.73 15.17 20.27
N GLY A 92 -35.87 14.82 19.32
CA GLY A 92 -35.76 15.51 18.03
C GLY A 92 -35.30 16.96 18.15
N GLU A 93 -34.65 17.32 19.27
CA GLU A 93 -34.15 18.67 19.53
C GLU A 93 -32.80 18.92 18.85
N LEU A 94 -32.08 17.85 18.53
CA LEU A 94 -30.81 17.87 17.81
C LEU A 94 -31.01 17.24 16.44
N GLN A 95 -30.81 18.04 15.39
CA GLN A 95 -30.67 17.55 14.02
C GLN A 95 -29.18 17.46 13.71
N CYS A 96 -28.68 16.27 13.41
CA CYS A 96 -27.28 16.08 13.05
C CYS A 96 -27.09 15.10 11.88
N ILE A 97 -25.94 15.24 11.24
CA ILE A 97 -25.39 14.33 10.25
C ILE A 97 -24.12 13.76 10.86
N GLY A 98 -24.04 12.44 11.00
CA GLY A 98 -22.84 11.75 11.44
C GLY A 98 -22.20 10.98 10.30
N ALA A 99 -20.89 11.08 10.14
CA ALA A 99 -20.11 10.15 9.32
C ALA A 99 -19.39 9.13 10.23
N THR A 100 -19.16 7.94 9.70
CA THR A 100 -18.46 6.83 10.36
C THR A 100 -18.13 5.76 9.34
N THR A 101 -17.15 4.91 9.62
CA THR A 101 -16.94 3.70 8.81
C THR A 101 -17.95 2.60 9.18
N LEU A 102 -18.16 1.63 8.28
CA LEU A 102 -19.06 0.50 8.54
C LEU A 102 -18.60 -0.34 9.76
N ASP A 103 -17.29 -0.53 9.91
CA ASP A 103 -16.70 -1.27 11.02
C ASP A 103 -17.00 -0.60 12.36
N GLU A 104 -16.84 0.72 12.44
CA GLU A 104 -17.14 1.51 13.63
C GLU A 104 -18.63 1.58 13.92
N TYR A 105 -19.48 1.69 12.88
CA TYR A 105 -20.93 1.65 13.04
C TYR A 105 -21.36 0.35 13.73
N ARG A 106 -20.90 -0.80 13.22
CA ARG A 106 -21.20 -2.12 13.80
C ARG A 106 -20.67 -2.26 15.22
N LYS A 107 -19.47 -1.71 15.49
CA LYS A 107 -18.83 -1.83 16.80
C LYS A 107 -19.51 -0.99 17.87
N TYR A 108 -19.96 0.23 17.54
CA TYR A 108 -20.35 1.24 18.53
C TYR A 108 -21.79 1.72 18.43
N ILE A 109 -22.35 1.86 17.23
CA ILE A 109 -23.70 2.43 17.03
C ILE A 109 -24.77 1.34 17.01
N GLU A 110 -24.56 0.28 16.24
CA GLU A 110 -25.53 -0.83 16.07
C GLU A 110 -25.81 -1.58 17.38
N LYS A 111 -24.81 -1.65 18.26
CA LYS A 111 -24.99 -2.29 19.58
C LYS A 111 -25.83 -1.46 20.55
N ASP A 112 -26.02 -0.17 20.29
CA ASP A 112 -26.79 0.74 21.14
C ASP A 112 -28.18 1.00 20.55
N ALA A 113 -29.18 0.27 21.07
CA ALA A 113 -30.56 0.34 20.61
C ALA A 113 -31.20 1.73 20.73
N ALA A 114 -30.66 2.65 21.56
CA ALA A 114 -31.18 4.01 21.66
C ALA A 114 -30.70 4.89 20.51
N LEU A 115 -29.46 4.67 20.04
CA LEU A 115 -28.87 5.43 18.93
C LEU A 115 -29.27 4.87 17.58
N GLU A 116 -29.26 3.54 17.44
CA GLU A 116 -29.67 2.85 16.22
C GLU A 116 -31.07 3.29 15.76
N ARG A 117 -32.03 3.43 16.71
CA ARG A 117 -33.41 3.87 16.42
C ARG A 117 -33.56 5.36 16.13
N ARG A 118 -32.48 6.14 16.15
CA ARG A 118 -32.49 7.60 15.91
C ARG A 118 -31.70 8.00 14.69
N PHE A 119 -30.80 7.14 14.22
CA PHE A 119 -30.10 7.32 12.97
C PHE A 119 -30.77 6.56 11.85
N GLN A 120 -30.88 7.20 10.70
CA GLN A 120 -31.14 6.52 9.44
C GLN A 120 -29.79 6.25 8.78
N MET A 121 -29.47 4.98 8.53
CA MET A 121 -28.27 4.62 7.80
C MET A 121 -28.42 5.01 6.33
N VAL A 122 -27.40 5.70 5.81
CA VAL A 122 -27.23 5.99 4.38
C VAL A 122 -25.88 5.41 3.97
N MET A 123 -25.90 4.37 3.13
CA MET A 123 -24.68 3.76 2.62
C MET A 123 -24.06 4.67 1.57
N VAL A 124 -22.78 4.98 1.76
CA VAL A 124 -21.98 5.75 0.80
C VAL A 124 -20.97 4.79 0.17
N ASP A 125 -21.26 4.39 -1.06
CA ASP A 125 -20.37 3.53 -1.81
C ASP A 125 -19.20 4.34 -2.40
N PRO A 126 -18.03 3.72 -2.60
CA PRO A 126 -16.95 4.34 -3.35
C PRO A 126 -17.42 4.74 -4.77
N PRO A 127 -16.97 5.89 -5.31
CA PRO A 127 -17.29 6.26 -6.68
C PRO A 127 -16.79 5.21 -7.67
N SER A 128 -17.51 5.08 -8.78
CA SER A 128 -17.04 4.32 -9.94
C SER A 128 -15.72 4.90 -10.49
N LYS A 129 -15.03 4.13 -11.32
CA LYS A 129 -13.79 4.59 -11.98
C LYS A 129 -14.04 5.87 -12.78
N ASP A 130 -15.12 5.92 -13.54
CA ASP A 130 -15.47 7.07 -14.39
C ASP A 130 -15.78 8.31 -13.54
N GLN A 131 -16.56 8.15 -12.46
CA GLN A 131 -16.81 9.23 -11.51
C GLN A 131 -15.52 9.72 -10.84
N THR A 132 -14.60 8.81 -10.51
CA THR A 132 -13.31 9.16 -9.93
C THR A 132 -12.46 9.98 -10.91
N ILE A 133 -12.44 9.62 -12.19
CA ILE A 133 -11.74 10.42 -13.22
C ILE A 133 -12.31 11.84 -13.28
N GLN A 134 -13.63 12.01 -13.20
CA GLN A 134 -14.26 13.34 -13.16
C GLN A 134 -13.88 14.12 -11.89
N ILE A 135 -13.84 13.45 -10.73
CA ILE A 135 -13.37 14.06 -9.47
C ILE A 135 -11.92 14.55 -9.64
N LEU A 136 -11.04 13.73 -10.21
CA LEU A 136 -9.65 14.11 -10.45
C LEU A 136 -9.53 15.29 -11.43
N LYS A 137 -10.34 15.32 -12.50
CA LYS A 137 -10.39 16.46 -13.42
C LYS A 137 -10.82 17.75 -12.71
N GLY A 138 -11.79 17.67 -11.80
CA GLY A 138 -12.21 18.82 -10.97
C GLY A 138 -11.16 19.27 -9.95
N LEU A 139 -10.26 18.38 -9.54
CA LEU A 139 -9.16 18.70 -8.60
C LEU A 139 -7.87 19.13 -9.32
N ARG A 140 -7.76 18.92 -10.64
CA ARG A 140 -6.55 19.16 -11.44
C ARG A 140 -5.94 20.52 -11.17
N ASP A 141 -6.68 21.61 -11.41
CA ASP A 141 -6.16 22.98 -11.33
C ASP A 141 -5.53 23.30 -9.97
N ARG A 142 -6.11 22.77 -8.89
CA ARG A 142 -5.62 22.96 -7.53
C ARG A 142 -4.28 22.24 -7.32
N TYR A 143 -4.17 20.98 -7.77
CA TYR A 143 -2.92 20.21 -7.65
C TYR A 143 -1.84 20.71 -8.60
N GLU A 144 -2.20 21.14 -9.82
CA GLU A 144 -1.28 21.78 -10.77
C GLU A 144 -0.68 23.05 -10.17
N SER A 145 -1.52 23.89 -9.58
CA SER A 145 -1.08 25.12 -8.91
C SER A 145 -0.20 24.83 -7.68
N HIS A 146 -0.58 23.82 -6.88
CA HIS A 146 0.13 23.46 -5.66
C HIS A 146 1.54 22.91 -5.95
N HIS A 147 1.65 22.02 -6.94
CA HIS A 147 2.89 21.34 -7.31
C HIS A 147 3.66 22.03 -8.44
N ARG A 148 3.07 23.03 -9.11
CA ARG A 148 3.61 23.69 -10.30
C ARG A 148 3.89 22.72 -11.45
N VAL A 149 3.01 21.75 -11.66
CA VAL A 149 3.10 20.76 -12.74
C VAL A 149 1.84 20.77 -13.59
N GLN A 150 1.85 20.10 -14.73
CA GLN A 150 0.64 19.83 -15.53
C GLN A 150 0.33 18.34 -15.53
N TYR A 151 -0.92 17.95 -15.31
CA TYR A 151 -1.35 16.55 -15.39
C TYR A 151 -2.03 16.28 -16.73
N THR A 152 -1.51 15.34 -17.50
CA THR A 152 -2.18 14.87 -18.72
C THR A 152 -3.50 14.15 -18.39
N ASP A 153 -4.44 14.07 -19.36
CA ASP A 153 -5.68 13.29 -19.18
C ASP A 153 -5.39 11.79 -18.98
N ASP A 154 -4.43 11.25 -19.73
CA ASP A 154 -3.99 9.86 -19.61
C ASP A 154 -3.41 9.58 -18.21
N ALA A 155 -2.68 10.52 -17.60
CA ALA A 155 -2.21 10.37 -16.22
C ALA A 155 -3.36 10.23 -15.20
N LEU A 156 -4.46 10.97 -15.36
CA LEU A 156 -5.62 10.86 -14.47
C LEU A 156 -6.35 9.53 -14.65
N GLU A 157 -6.49 9.05 -15.89
CA GLU A 157 -7.09 7.74 -16.15
C GLU A 157 -6.22 6.61 -15.61
N LYS A 158 -4.90 6.71 -15.83
CA LYS A 158 -3.93 5.74 -15.37
C LYS A 158 -3.82 5.70 -13.85
N SER A 159 -3.96 6.83 -13.16
CA SER A 159 -3.92 6.86 -11.69
C SER A 159 -5.09 6.08 -11.10
N VAL A 160 -6.29 6.20 -11.67
CA VAL A 160 -7.47 5.42 -11.26
C VAL A 160 -7.30 3.94 -11.58
N GLU A 161 -6.83 3.60 -12.79
CA GLU A 161 -6.63 2.21 -13.20
C GLU A 161 -5.61 1.49 -12.29
N LEU A 162 -4.42 2.07 -12.13
CA LEU A 162 -3.32 1.47 -11.40
C LEU A 162 -3.56 1.47 -9.89
N SER A 163 -4.08 2.56 -9.31
CA SER A 163 -4.44 2.57 -7.88
C SER A 163 -5.56 1.56 -7.57
N SER A 164 -6.53 1.39 -8.48
CA SER A 164 -7.58 0.37 -8.34
C SER A 164 -7.03 -1.04 -8.30
N ARG A 165 -6.01 -1.31 -9.12
CA ARG A 165 -5.47 -2.65 -9.33
C ARG A 165 -4.39 -3.05 -8.34
N TYR A 166 -3.54 -2.11 -7.93
CA TYR A 166 -2.31 -2.40 -7.20
C TYR A 166 -2.29 -1.85 -5.77
N ILE A 167 -3.11 -0.84 -5.46
CA ILE A 167 -3.28 -0.30 -4.09
C ILE A 167 -4.54 -0.90 -3.48
N SER A 168 -4.36 -2.01 -2.76
CA SER A 168 -5.40 -2.71 -2.00
C SER A 168 -5.58 -2.12 -0.59
N GLY A 169 -6.77 -2.26 -0.01
CA GLY A 169 -7.07 -1.78 1.35
C GLY A 169 -7.47 -0.31 1.46
N ARG A 170 -7.46 0.43 0.35
CA ARG A 170 -8.01 1.78 0.24
C ARG A 170 -9.08 1.86 -0.85
N CYS A 171 -10.03 2.77 -0.65
CA CYS A 171 -11.14 2.99 -1.55
C CYS A 171 -10.85 4.15 -2.52
N LEU A 172 -11.52 4.15 -3.67
CA LEU A 172 -11.62 5.36 -4.50
C LEU A 172 -12.49 6.40 -3.76
N PRO A 173 -12.33 7.71 -4.03
CA PRO A 173 -11.34 8.32 -4.92
C PRO A 173 -9.97 8.56 -4.25
N ASP A 174 -9.91 8.43 -2.92
CA ASP A 174 -8.78 8.73 -2.04
C ASP A 174 -7.44 8.19 -2.55
N LYS A 175 -7.36 6.87 -2.82
CA LYS A 175 -6.10 6.27 -3.32
C LYS A 175 -5.63 6.78 -4.68
N ALA A 176 -6.53 7.29 -5.53
CA ALA A 176 -6.16 7.85 -6.83
C ALA A 176 -5.68 9.29 -6.67
N ILE A 177 -6.29 10.06 -5.76
CA ILE A 177 -5.85 11.40 -5.38
C ILE A 177 -4.42 11.36 -4.83
N ASP A 178 -4.13 10.43 -3.92
CA ASP A 178 -2.78 10.26 -3.36
C ASP A 178 -1.72 9.97 -4.43
N VAL A 179 -2.07 9.17 -5.43
CA VAL A 179 -1.14 8.86 -6.55
C VAL A 179 -0.85 10.12 -7.38
N ILE A 180 -1.86 10.94 -7.63
CA ILE A 180 -1.69 12.22 -8.33
C ILE A 180 -0.83 13.19 -7.50
N ASP A 181 -1.10 13.28 -6.20
CA ASP A 181 -0.38 14.16 -5.29
C ASP A 181 1.12 13.80 -5.20
N GLU A 182 1.43 12.52 -4.97
CA GLU A 182 2.80 12.01 -4.91
C GLU A 182 3.54 12.17 -6.25
N ALA A 183 2.83 11.99 -7.37
CA ALA A 183 3.39 12.21 -8.71
C ALA A 183 3.77 13.67 -8.95
N GLY A 184 2.90 14.61 -8.60
CA GLY A 184 3.19 16.04 -8.69
C GLY A 184 4.36 16.46 -7.82
N ALA A 185 4.37 16.02 -6.57
CA ALA A 185 5.46 16.28 -5.63
C ALA A 185 6.80 15.75 -6.17
N ARG A 186 6.82 14.53 -6.73
CA ARG A 186 8.02 13.91 -7.31
C ARG A 186 8.57 14.69 -8.49
N VAL A 187 7.74 15.09 -9.45
CA VAL A 187 8.19 15.86 -10.62
C VAL A 187 8.77 17.21 -10.19
N ARG A 188 8.08 17.88 -9.27
CA ARG A 188 8.56 19.14 -8.68
C ARG A 188 9.89 18.98 -7.95
N LEU A 189 10.06 17.92 -7.18
CA LEU A 189 11.33 17.66 -6.50
C LEU A 189 12.47 17.39 -7.49
N LYS A 190 12.20 16.66 -8.58
CA LYS A 190 13.19 16.41 -9.64
C LYS A 190 13.63 17.71 -10.34
N SER A 191 12.72 18.66 -10.58
CA SER A 191 13.07 19.94 -11.22
C SER A 191 13.95 20.83 -10.32
N MET A 192 13.78 20.71 -8.99
CA MET A 192 14.57 21.46 -8.00
C MET A 192 15.99 20.93 -7.81
N VAL A 193 16.32 19.73 -8.32
CA VAL A 193 17.68 19.19 -8.25
C VAL A 193 18.58 19.98 -9.20
N ARG A 194 19.69 20.53 -8.68
CA ARG A 194 20.69 21.20 -9.51
C ARG A 194 21.27 20.21 -10.54
N PRO A 195 21.41 20.60 -11.81
CA PRO A 195 22.11 19.79 -12.81
C PRO A 195 23.49 19.33 -12.33
N PRO A 196 23.90 18.07 -12.61
CA PRO A 196 25.22 17.55 -12.23
C PRO A 196 26.36 18.42 -12.77
N ASP A 197 26.19 18.97 -13.98
CA ASP A 197 27.11 19.92 -14.61
C ASP A 197 27.44 21.12 -13.71
N LEU A 198 26.49 21.63 -12.91
CA LEU A 198 26.76 22.78 -12.02
C LEU A 198 27.67 22.39 -10.86
N LYS A 199 27.58 21.15 -10.37
CA LYS A 199 28.43 20.63 -9.30
C LYS A 199 29.84 20.39 -9.81
N GLU A 200 29.99 19.79 -10.99
CA GLU A 200 31.31 19.60 -11.62
C GLU A 200 32.00 20.94 -11.90
N LEU A 201 31.25 21.95 -12.36
CA LEU A 201 31.78 23.30 -12.55
C LEU A 201 32.19 23.97 -11.22
N GLU A 202 31.51 23.67 -10.11
CA GLU A 202 31.91 24.15 -8.76
C GLU A 202 33.24 23.53 -8.33
N GLU A 203 33.37 22.20 -8.45
CA GLU A 203 34.59 21.48 -8.11
C GLU A 203 35.79 21.92 -8.98
N GLU A 204 35.57 22.18 -10.26
CA GLU A 204 36.61 22.68 -11.16
C GLU A 204 37.03 24.12 -10.82
N ILE A 205 36.08 24.99 -10.43
CA ILE A 205 36.40 26.35 -9.95
C ILE A 205 37.24 26.30 -8.67
N GLU A 206 36.90 25.41 -7.72
CA GLU A 206 37.68 25.23 -6.50
C GLU A 206 39.10 24.74 -6.79
N ARG A 207 39.24 23.75 -7.69
CA ARG A 207 40.54 23.24 -8.12
C ARG A 207 41.41 24.32 -8.77
N LEU A 208 40.84 25.11 -9.68
CA LEU A 208 41.55 26.21 -10.35
C LEU A 208 41.94 27.31 -9.37
N ASN A 209 41.11 27.60 -8.35
CA ASN A 209 41.44 28.59 -7.32
C ASN A 209 42.56 28.12 -6.40
N ALA A 210 42.55 26.85 -5.97
CA ALA A 210 43.64 26.27 -5.17
C ALA A 210 44.98 26.29 -5.93
N ALA A 211 44.97 25.87 -7.20
CA ALA A 211 46.16 25.91 -8.05
C ALA A 211 46.67 27.35 -8.29
N LYS A 212 45.76 28.33 -8.38
CA LYS A 212 46.09 29.75 -8.48
C LYS A 212 46.76 30.25 -7.20
N GLU A 213 46.24 29.92 -6.02
CA GLU A 213 46.83 30.30 -4.73
C GLU A 213 48.24 29.71 -4.56
N GLU A 214 48.44 28.46 -4.97
CA GLU A 214 49.76 27.82 -4.98
C GLU A 214 50.75 28.53 -5.94
N ALA A 215 50.30 28.89 -7.15
CA ALA A 215 51.11 29.66 -8.10
C ALA A 215 51.51 31.04 -7.55
N VAL A 216 50.58 31.73 -6.85
CA VAL A 216 50.87 33.00 -6.17
C VAL A 216 51.89 32.82 -5.04
N ALA A 217 51.75 31.77 -4.23
CA ALA A 217 52.70 31.46 -3.16
C ALA A 217 54.13 31.21 -3.68
N ASN A 218 54.24 30.60 -4.87
CA ASN A 218 55.50 30.35 -5.56
C ASN A 218 56.00 31.54 -6.42
N GLN A 219 55.33 32.69 -6.38
CA GLN A 219 55.63 33.89 -7.16
C GLN A 219 55.58 33.68 -8.70
N ASP A 220 54.88 32.64 -9.17
CA ASP A 220 54.63 32.37 -10.58
C ASP A 220 53.37 33.14 -11.05
N PHE A 221 53.55 34.45 -11.27
CA PHE A 221 52.46 35.37 -11.57
C PHE A 221 51.82 35.12 -12.95
N GLU A 222 52.58 34.60 -13.92
CA GLU A 222 52.07 34.30 -15.27
C GLU A 222 51.13 33.09 -15.24
N LYS A 223 51.51 32.02 -14.53
CA LYS A 223 50.64 30.86 -14.30
C LYS A 223 49.42 31.23 -13.46
N ALA A 224 49.58 32.06 -12.43
CA ALA A 224 48.45 32.54 -11.62
C ALA A 224 47.44 33.35 -12.45
N ALA A 225 47.90 34.20 -13.38
CA ALA A 225 47.04 34.93 -14.29
C ALA A 225 46.26 34.01 -15.23
N SER A 226 46.92 33.00 -15.82
CA SER A 226 46.27 32.00 -16.68
C SER A 226 45.19 31.20 -15.93
N LEU A 227 45.49 30.74 -14.71
CA LEU A 227 44.54 29.99 -13.87
C LEU A 227 43.34 30.84 -13.45
N ARG A 228 43.57 32.14 -13.17
CA ARG A 228 42.49 33.10 -12.90
C ARG A 228 41.55 33.24 -14.10
N ASP A 229 42.11 33.43 -15.30
CA ASP A 229 41.31 33.59 -16.52
C ASP A 229 40.49 32.33 -16.86
N GLN A 230 41.06 31.15 -16.59
CA GLN A 230 40.34 29.87 -16.70
C GLN A 230 39.21 29.77 -15.67
N ALA A 231 39.47 30.11 -14.40
CA ALA A 231 38.44 30.11 -13.36
C ALA A 231 37.30 31.08 -13.68
N ASP A 232 37.61 32.27 -14.19
CA ASP A 232 36.61 33.27 -14.61
C ASP A 232 35.77 32.77 -15.80
N LYS A 233 36.36 32.03 -16.74
CA LYS A 233 35.64 31.43 -17.87
C LYS A 233 34.66 30.35 -17.39
N VAL A 234 35.09 29.47 -16.49
CA VAL A 234 34.24 28.42 -15.89
C VAL A 234 33.14 29.04 -15.03
N LYS A 235 33.45 30.10 -14.27
CA LYS A 235 32.49 30.86 -13.47
C LYS A 235 31.40 31.52 -14.33
N LYS A 236 31.76 32.15 -15.45
CA LYS A 236 30.78 32.70 -16.40
C LYS A 236 29.87 31.60 -16.97
N LYS A 237 30.44 30.44 -17.34
CA LYS A 237 29.67 29.29 -17.83
C LYS A 237 28.66 28.80 -16.77
N LYS A 238 29.09 28.70 -15.50
CA LYS A 238 28.23 28.36 -14.36
C LYS A 238 27.09 29.37 -14.20
N GLU A 239 27.37 30.68 -14.28
CA GLU A 239 26.37 31.73 -14.18
C GLU A 239 25.31 31.65 -15.29
N THR A 240 25.73 31.39 -16.53
CA THR A 240 24.81 31.19 -17.67
C THR A 240 23.89 29.99 -17.43
N ILE A 241 24.45 28.82 -17.11
CA ILE A 241 23.69 27.59 -16.87
C ILE A 241 22.72 27.76 -15.68
N ASN A 242 23.18 28.41 -14.60
CA ASN A 242 22.34 28.66 -13.43
C ASN A 242 21.19 29.62 -13.74
N LYS A 243 21.42 30.63 -14.59
CA LYS A 243 20.38 31.56 -15.05
C LYS A 243 19.34 30.85 -15.93
N GLU A 244 19.79 30.03 -16.87
CA GLU A 244 18.91 29.21 -17.73
C GLU A 244 18.09 28.21 -16.91
N TRP A 245 18.69 27.56 -15.91
CA TRP A 245 18.00 26.65 -15.00
C TRP A 245 16.95 27.39 -14.15
N ARG A 246 17.28 28.55 -13.59
CA ARG A 246 16.32 29.38 -12.83
C ARG A 246 15.15 29.85 -13.68
N GLN A 247 15.39 30.20 -14.93
CA GLN A 247 14.31 30.57 -15.86
C GLN A 247 13.41 29.37 -16.17
N LYS A 248 13.98 28.19 -16.44
CA LYS A 248 13.20 26.97 -16.66
C LYS A 248 12.37 26.54 -15.44
N SER A 249 12.87 26.73 -14.22
CA SER A 249 12.14 26.40 -12.99
C SER A 249 11.05 27.42 -12.61
N GLN A 250 11.03 28.61 -13.22
CA GLN A 250 9.94 29.59 -13.03
C GLN A 250 8.73 29.31 -13.95
N GLU A 251 8.98 28.64 -15.08
CA GLU A 251 8.07 28.11 -16.11
C GLU A 251 6.84 27.32 -15.62
N THR A 252 7.15 26.09 -15.22
CA THR A 252 6.31 24.98 -14.77
C THR A 252 7.35 23.87 -14.53
N ASP A 253 7.30 23.20 -13.39
CA ASP A 253 8.34 22.27 -12.96
C ASP A 253 8.29 20.92 -13.70
N GLY A 254 7.23 20.66 -14.49
CA GLY A 254 7.16 19.54 -15.42
C GLY A 254 5.74 19.09 -15.77
N VAL A 255 5.65 18.02 -16.55
CA VAL A 255 4.40 17.35 -16.94
C VAL A 255 4.35 15.98 -16.28
N VAL A 256 3.20 15.62 -15.72
CA VAL A 256 2.89 14.29 -15.18
C VAL A 256 2.11 13.52 -16.24
N ASP A 257 2.74 12.48 -16.77
CA ASP A 257 2.19 11.54 -17.75
C ASP A 257 1.91 10.16 -17.12
N ALA A 258 1.36 9.24 -17.91
CA ALA A 258 1.05 7.89 -17.44
C ALA A 258 2.28 7.08 -16.99
N GLU A 259 3.48 7.38 -17.51
CA GLU A 259 4.72 6.71 -17.10
C GLU A 259 5.11 7.11 -15.68
N ILE A 260 5.05 8.41 -15.36
CA ILE A 260 5.30 8.92 -14.02
C ILE A 260 4.32 8.32 -13.01
N ILE A 261 3.04 8.21 -13.39
CA ILE A 261 2.03 7.54 -12.55
C ILE A 261 2.40 6.08 -12.29
N ALA A 262 2.83 5.34 -13.32
CA ALA A 262 3.28 3.96 -13.16
C ALA A 262 4.50 3.87 -12.23
N GLU A 263 5.49 4.75 -12.37
CA GLU A 263 6.66 4.81 -11.47
C GLU A 263 6.29 5.10 -10.01
N VAL A 264 5.31 5.97 -9.79
CA VAL A 264 4.85 6.37 -8.45
C VAL A 264 4.11 5.22 -7.80
N VAL A 265 3.12 4.64 -8.48
CA VAL A 265 2.40 3.47 -7.96
C VAL A 265 3.38 2.31 -7.74
N ALA A 266 4.36 2.13 -8.64
CA ALA A 266 5.41 1.13 -8.48
C ALA A 266 6.21 1.33 -7.19
N LYS A 267 6.63 2.56 -6.90
CA LYS A 267 7.35 2.89 -5.67
C LYS A 267 6.48 2.75 -4.42
N MET A 268 5.22 3.17 -4.48
CA MET A 268 4.27 3.05 -3.36
C MET A 268 3.97 1.59 -3.00
N THR A 269 3.93 0.71 -4.01
CA THR A 269 3.51 -0.68 -3.85
C THR A 269 4.67 -1.68 -3.87
N GLY A 270 5.86 -1.27 -4.29
CA GLY A 270 7.01 -2.15 -4.54
C GLY A 270 6.91 -2.94 -5.86
N VAL A 271 5.99 -2.59 -6.76
CA VAL A 271 5.64 -3.38 -7.94
C VAL A 271 6.19 -2.74 -9.20
N PRO A 272 7.00 -3.41 -10.01
CA PRO A 272 7.32 -2.89 -11.34
C PRO A 272 6.04 -2.86 -12.21
N LEU A 273 5.55 -1.65 -12.52
CA LEU A 273 4.31 -1.39 -13.29
C LEU A 273 4.55 -0.82 -14.68
N THR A 274 5.76 -0.37 -14.96
CA THR A 274 6.20 -0.16 -16.33
C THR A 274 6.07 -1.48 -17.09
N ARG A 275 5.82 -1.43 -18.41
CA ARG A 275 6.11 -2.58 -19.27
C ARG A 275 7.47 -3.09 -18.84
N LEU A 276 7.63 -4.41 -18.68
CA LEU A 276 8.92 -5.03 -18.36
C LEU A 276 9.97 -4.21 -19.08
N SER A 277 10.74 -3.42 -18.33
CA SER A 277 11.78 -2.64 -18.96
C SER A 277 12.66 -3.63 -19.70
N SER A 278 13.43 -3.17 -20.69
CA SER A 278 14.48 -4.03 -21.25
C SER A 278 15.30 -4.68 -20.12
N GLU A 279 15.52 -3.94 -19.03
CA GLU A 279 16.18 -4.41 -17.81
C GLU A 279 15.38 -5.50 -17.07
N ASP A 280 14.08 -5.34 -16.80
CA ASP A 280 13.28 -6.36 -16.10
C ASP A 280 13.09 -7.63 -16.93
N THR A 281 12.97 -7.49 -18.26
CA THR A 281 12.92 -8.63 -19.17
C THR A 281 14.23 -9.40 -19.13
N VAL A 282 15.36 -8.70 -19.23
CA VAL A 282 16.69 -9.30 -19.11
C VAL A 282 16.87 -9.95 -17.75
N ARG A 283 16.48 -9.28 -16.67
CA ARG A 283 16.53 -9.82 -15.31
C ARG A 283 15.73 -11.12 -15.19
N LEU A 284 14.50 -11.17 -15.72
CA LEU A 284 13.67 -12.39 -15.70
C LEU A 284 14.21 -13.51 -16.60
N LEU A 285 14.89 -13.18 -17.70
CA LEU A 285 15.60 -14.16 -18.54
C LEU A 285 16.78 -14.76 -17.78
N GLU A 286 17.48 -13.95 -16.98
CA GLU A 286 18.59 -14.38 -16.13
C GLU A 286 18.17 -15.05 -14.81
N MET A 287 16.86 -15.07 -14.49
CA MET A 287 16.33 -15.60 -13.24
C MET A 287 16.82 -17.02 -12.91
N GLU A 288 16.86 -17.93 -13.88
CA GLU A 288 17.36 -19.30 -13.64
C GLU A 288 18.82 -19.28 -13.17
N LYS A 289 19.67 -18.48 -13.83
CA LYS A 289 21.08 -18.33 -13.51
C LYS A 289 21.26 -17.70 -12.12
N GLU A 290 20.47 -16.68 -11.79
CA GLU A 290 20.52 -16.04 -10.47
C GLU A 290 20.11 -16.98 -9.35
N LEU A 291 19.03 -17.75 -9.51
CA LEU A 291 18.62 -18.76 -8.52
C LEU A 291 19.71 -19.83 -8.34
N HIS A 292 20.36 -20.26 -9.42
CA HIS A 292 21.44 -21.26 -9.39
C HIS A 292 22.71 -20.79 -8.66
N LYS A 293 22.90 -19.48 -8.43
CA LYS A 293 24.03 -18.99 -7.61
C LYS A 293 23.94 -19.46 -6.15
N ARG A 294 22.73 -19.67 -5.64
CA ARG A 294 22.49 -20.09 -4.24
C ARG A 294 21.91 -21.50 -4.13
N VAL A 295 21.08 -21.92 -5.10
CA VAL A 295 20.45 -23.24 -5.12
C VAL A 295 21.24 -24.16 -6.06
N VAL A 296 21.90 -25.17 -5.47
CA VAL A 296 22.72 -26.14 -6.20
C VAL A 296 21.86 -27.33 -6.62
N ARG A 297 21.99 -27.76 -7.89
CA ARG A 297 21.13 -28.77 -8.55
C ARG A 297 19.66 -28.30 -8.64
N GLN A 298 18.71 -29.23 -8.79
CA GLN A 298 17.28 -28.97 -8.96
C GLN A 298 16.92 -28.21 -10.25
N ASP A 299 17.66 -28.46 -11.33
CA ASP A 299 17.52 -27.72 -12.60
C ASP A 299 16.09 -27.74 -13.14
N GLU A 300 15.42 -28.89 -13.06
CA GLU A 300 14.02 -29.02 -13.48
C GLU A 300 13.06 -28.17 -12.64
N ALA A 301 13.22 -28.19 -11.30
CA ALA A 301 12.35 -27.45 -10.40
C ALA A 301 12.52 -25.93 -10.59
N ILE A 302 13.77 -25.46 -10.69
CA ILE A 302 14.11 -24.06 -10.95
C ILE A 302 13.54 -23.62 -12.29
N LYS A 303 13.71 -24.42 -13.35
CA LYS A 303 13.15 -24.12 -14.68
C LYS A 303 11.63 -24.01 -14.68
N LEU A 304 10.92 -24.87 -13.94
CA LEU A 304 9.46 -24.81 -13.81
C LEU A 304 8.99 -23.56 -13.05
N VAL A 305 9.70 -23.21 -11.97
CA VAL A 305 9.44 -21.99 -11.18
C VAL A 305 9.63 -20.75 -12.07
N CYS A 306 10.79 -20.62 -12.70
CA CYS A 306 11.12 -19.49 -13.57
C CYS A 306 10.16 -19.36 -14.75
N LYS A 307 9.78 -20.47 -15.39
CA LYS A 307 8.79 -20.47 -16.49
C LYS A 307 7.42 -19.95 -16.02
N SER A 308 6.95 -20.40 -14.87
CA SER A 308 5.64 -19.99 -14.32
C SER A 308 5.63 -18.51 -13.93
N VAL A 309 6.70 -18.03 -13.30
CA VAL A 309 6.87 -16.62 -12.93
C VAL A 309 6.95 -15.72 -14.17
N ARG A 310 7.74 -16.09 -15.18
CA ARG A 310 7.84 -15.35 -16.46
C ARG A 310 6.49 -15.23 -17.15
N ARG A 311 5.73 -16.33 -17.25
CA ARG A 311 4.37 -16.33 -17.84
C ARG A 311 3.43 -15.36 -17.11
N SER A 312 3.55 -15.31 -15.79
CA SER A 312 2.73 -14.42 -14.97
C SER A 312 3.10 -12.94 -15.18
N ARG A 313 4.40 -12.65 -15.25
CA ARG A 313 4.92 -11.29 -15.47
C ARG A 313 4.76 -10.78 -16.90
N SER A 314 4.62 -11.65 -17.89
CA SER A 314 4.32 -11.26 -19.28
C SER A 314 2.85 -10.85 -19.51
N GLY A 315 2.05 -10.77 -18.45
CA GLY A 315 0.62 -10.39 -18.54
C GLY A 315 -0.29 -11.51 -19.06
N LEU A 316 0.23 -12.74 -19.23
CA LEU A 316 -0.51 -13.91 -19.72
C LEU A 316 -1.16 -14.72 -18.59
N LYS A 317 -1.16 -14.22 -17.34
CA LYS A 317 -1.88 -14.87 -16.23
C LYS A 317 -3.34 -14.45 -16.16
N ASP A 318 -4.14 -15.32 -15.55
CA ASP A 318 -5.46 -14.94 -15.05
C ASP A 318 -5.30 -13.87 -13.95
N PRO A 319 -5.89 -12.66 -14.11
CA PRO A 319 -5.81 -11.60 -13.12
C PRO A 319 -6.51 -11.95 -11.80
N LYS A 320 -7.35 -13.00 -11.74
CA LYS A 320 -8.04 -13.43 -10.53
C LYS A 320 -7.25 -14.38 -9.66
N ARG A 321 -6.08 -14.85 -10.09
CA ARG A 321 -5.30 -15.87 -9.36
C ARG A 321 -3.96 -15.34 -8.85
N PRO A 322 -3.36 -16.01 -7.84
CA PRO A 322 -2.00 -15.74 -7.40
C PRO A 322 -1.00 -15.76 -8.58
N THR A 323 0.13 -15.07 -8.41
CA THR A 323 1.18 -14.96 -9.43
C THR A 323 1.66 -16.35 -9.87
N ALA A 324 1.85 -17.25 -8.92
CA ALA A 324 2.10 -18.67 -9.15
C ALA A 324 1.76 -19.45 -7.88
N THR A 325 1.45 -20.74 -8.06
CA THR A 325 1.24 -21.67 -6.96
C THR A 325 2.11 -22.91 -7.19
N PHE A 326 2.88 -23.30 -6.18
CA PHE A 326 3.82 -24.42 -6.25
C PHE A 326 3.62 -25.37 -5.07
N LEU A 327 3.84 -26.67 -5.32
CA LEU A 327 4.02 -27.70 -4.30
C LEU A 327 5.43 -28.27 -4.45
N PHE A 328 6.28 -28.07 -3.44
CA PHE A 328 7.63 -28.61 -3.39
C PHE A 328 7.65 -29.91 -2.58
N SER A 329 7.86 -31.03 -3.27
CA SER A 329 7.98 -32.36 -2.66
C SER A 329 9.45 -32.81 -2.59
N GLY A 330 9.81 -33.58 -1.55
CA GLY A 330 11.15 -34.13 -1.34
C GLY A 330 11.46 -34.42 0.13
N PRO A 331 12.61 -35.00 0.49
CA PRO A 331 13.02 -35.14 1.89
C PRO A 331 13.39 -33.78 2.53
N THR A 332 13.51 -33.75 3.85
CA THR A 332 14.03 -32.58 4.57
C THR A 332 15.49 -32.31 4.19
N GLY A 333 15.90 -31.04 4.27
CA GLY A 333 17.29 -30.64 3.99
C GLY A 333 17.69 -30.53 2.51
N VAL A 334 16.81 -30.88 1.56
CA VAL A 334 17.13 -30.78 0.12
C VAL A 334 17.12 -29.36 -0.45
N GLY A 335 16.64 -28.37 0.30
CA GLY A 335 16.67 -26.95 -0.10
C GLY A 335 15.34 -26.34 -0.57
N LYS A 336 14.18 -26.94 -0.25
CA LYS A 336 12.84 -26.38 -0.59
C LYS A 336 12.66 -24.96 -0.04
N THR A 337 12.93 -24.77 1.25
CA THR A 337 12.86 -23.48 1.94
C THR A 337 13.91 -22.50 1.40
N LEU A 338 15.09 -22.99 1.00
CA LEU A 338 16.13 -22.17 0.39
C LEU A 338 15.67 -21.62 -0.96
N LEU A 339 15.08 -22.44 -1.82
CA LEU A 339 14.53 -22.01 -3.11
C LEU A 339 13.43 -20.95 -2.92
N ALA A 340 12.55 -21.12 -1.94
CA ALA A 340 11.53 -20.12 -1.61
C ALA A 340 12.15 -18.78 -1.16
N LYS A 341 13.17 -18.81 -0.30
CA LYS A 341 13.92 -17.63 0.16
C LYS A 341 14.60 -16.90 -1.00
N THR A 342 15.35 -17.64 -1.82
CA THR A 342 16.06 -17.06 -2.97
C THR A 342 15.09 -16.50 -4.01
N LEU A 343 13.93 -17.15 -4.20
CA LEU A 343 12.87 -16.62 -5.05
C LEU A 343 12.28 -15.32 -4.49
N ALA A 344 12.05 -15.22 -3.18
CA ALA A 344 11.52 -14.02 -2.55
C ALA A 344 12.47 -12.82 -2.72
N GLU A 345 13.76 -13.01 -2.41
CA GLU A 345 14.79 -11.99 -2.64
C GLU A 345 14.88 -11.59 -4.11
N PHE A 346 14.92 -12.56 -5.03
CA PHE A 346 15.02 -12.25 -6.45
C PHE A 346 13.80 -11.45 -6.94
N MET A 347 12.59 -11.79 -6.47
CA MET A 347 11.35 -11.20 -6.94
C MET A 347 11.03 -9.85 -6.29
N PHE A 348 11.39 -9.66 -5.02
CA PHE A 348 10.93 -8.54 -4.20
C PHE A 348 12.06 -7.76 -3.53
N GLY A 349 13.32 -8.19 -3.69
CA GLY A 349 14.52 -7.47 -3.23
C GLY A 349 14.82 -7.57 -1.73
N GLU A 350 13.90 -8.11 -0.94
CA GLU A 350 14.00 -8.20 0.52
C GLU A 350 13.72 -9.64 1.00
N GLU A 351 14.45 -10.11 2.01
CA GLU A 351 14.16 -11.40 2.67
C GLU A 351 12.81 -11.38 3.39
N ASP A 352 12.39 -10.22 3.93
CA ASP A 352 11.11 -10.03 4.62
C ASP A 352 9.88 -10.12 3.69
N ALA A 353 10.09 -10.28 2.38
CA ALA A 353 9.03 -10.62 1.43
C ALA A 353 8.62 -12.10 1.51
N LEU A 354 9.36 -12.94 2.26
CA LEU A 354 8.98 -14.30 2.56
C LEU A 354 8.12 -14.36 3.83
N ILE A 355 6.85 -14.69 3.67
CA ILE A 355 5.95 -15.03 4.78
C ILE A 355 6.00 -16.54 4.95
N GLN A 356 6.83 -17.01 5.89
CA GLN A 356 6.92 -18.42 6.24
C GLN A 356 5.95 -18.75 7.38
N ILE A 357 5.19 -19.84 7.20
CA ILE A 357 4.25 -20.37 8.19
C ILE A 357 4.47 -21.88 8.29
N ASP A 358 4.77 -22.35 9.49
CA ASP A 358 4.92 -23.77 9.79
C ASP A 358 3.54 -24.40 10.01
N MET A 359 3.13 -25.32 9.14
CA MET A 359 1.83 -25.99 9.23
C MET A 359 1.74 -26.99 10.38
N SER A 360 2.86 -27.36 11.01
CA SER A 360 2.88 -28.15 12.24
C SER A 360 2.27 -27.41 13.43
N GLU A 361 2.16 -26.09 13.41
CA GLU A 361 1.43 -25.32 14.44
C GLU A 361 -0.10 -25.35 14.24
N TYR A 362 -0.56 -25.76 13.05
CA TYR A 362 -1.96 -25.69 12.61
C TYR A 362 -2.61 -27.07 12.46
N GLN A 363 -2.14 -28.07 13.22
CA GLN A 363 -2.74 -29.42 13.26
C GLN A 363 -4.14 -29.41 13.88
N GLU A 364 -4.37 -28.49 14.81
CA GLU A 364 -5.64 -28.37 15.53
C GLU A 364 -6.54 -27.32 14.89
N ARG A 365 -7.84 -27.64 14.79
CA ARG A 365 -8.84 -26.80 14.11
C ARG A 365 -8.89 -25.36 14.64
N HIS A 366 -8.68 -25.15 15.94
CA HIS A 366 -8.77 -23.83 16.54
C HIS A 366 -7.56 -22.93 16.22
N ASN A 367 -6.39 -23.51 15.90
CA ASN A 367 -5.20 -22.73 15.53
C ASN A 367 -5.33 -22.07 14.15
N ILE A 368 -6.20 -22.59 13.27
CA ILE A 368 -6.49 -21.98 11.96
C ILE A 368 -7.00 -20.55 12.11
N SER A 369 -7.76 -20.29 13.18
CA SER A 369 -8.22 -18.94 13.50
C SER A 369 -7.07 -17.94 13.69
N ARG A 370 -5.86 -18.38 14.04
CA ARG A 370 -4.69 -17.49 14.07
C ARG A 370 -4.24 -17.04 12.68
N LEU A 371 -4.50 -17.80 11.61
CA LEU A 371 -4.15 -17.41 10.23
C LEU A 371 -5.07 -16.31 9.71
N ILE A 372 -6.37 -16.44 9.96
CA ILE A 372 -7.43 -15.60 9.39
C ILE A 372 -8.01 -14.57 10.36
N GLY A 373 -7.73 -14.71 11.66
CA GLY A 373 -8.32 -13.94 12.76
C GLY A 373 -9.29 -14.78 13.57
N ALA A 374 -9.41 -14.53 14.87
CA ALA A 374 -10.45 -15.18 15.67
C ALA A 374 -11.85 -14.72 15.21
N PRO A 375 -12.90 -15.55 15.32
CA PRO A 375 -14.26 -15.12 15.05
C PRO A 375 -14.80 -14.22 16.18
N PRO A 376 -15.89 -13.45 15.95
CA PRO A 376 -16.46 -12.57 16.96
C PRO A 376 -16.80 -13.34 18.26
N GLY A 377 -16.32 -12.83 19.40
CA GLY A 377 -16.56 -13.42 20.73
C GLY A 377 -15.42 -14.29 21.30
N TYR A 378 -14.31 -14.45 20.57
CA TYR A 378 -13.12 -15.18 21.04
C TYR A 378 -11.98 -14.22 21.41
N VAL A 379 -11.12 -14.63 22.36
CA VAL A 379 -9.91 -13.88 22.74
C VAL A 379 -8.99 -13.75 21.52
N GLY A 380 -8.48 -12.54 21.26
CA GLY A 380 -7.66 -12.24 20.08
C GLY A 380 -8.46 -11.83 18.83
N PHE A 381 -9.79 -11.64 18.96
CA PHE A 381 -10.62 -11.09 17.87
C PHE A 381 -10.03 -9.81 17.30
N GLU A 382 -9.57 -8.88 18.14
CA GLU A 382 -9.07 -7.57 17.70
C GLU A 382 -7.68 -7.58 17.03
N GLU A 383 -6.93 -8.68 17.10
CA GLU A 383 -5.53 -8.73 16.62
C GLU A 383 -5.39 -9.07 15.12
N GLY A 384 -6.48 -9.48 14.46
CA GLY A 384 -6.44 -9.92 13.05
C GLY A 384 -5.70 -11.26 12.86
N GLY A 385 -5.69 -11.75 11.62
CA GLY A 385 -5.02 -13.01 11.28
C GLY A 385 -3.54 -12.80 10.95
N GLN A 386 -2.67 -13.70 11.39
CA GLN A 386 -1.24 -13.66 11.13
C GLN A 386 -0.91 -13.67 9.64
N LEU A 387 -1.65 -14.43 8.83
CA LEU A 387 -1.48 -14.46 7.38
C LEU A 387 -2.20 -13.27 6.72
N THR A 388 -3.47 -13.05 7.08
CA THR A 388 -4.31 -12.02 6.45
C THR A 388 -3.78 -10.60 6.68
N GLU A 389 -3.29 -10.27 7.88
CA GLU A 389 -2.69 -8.97 8.19
C GLU A 389 -1.37 -8.74 7.46
N ARG A 390 -0.49 -9.77 7.42
CA ARG A 390 0.80 -9.66 6.71
C ARG A 390 0.59 -9.43 5.23
N ILE A 391 -0.35 -10.14 4.60
CA ILE A 391 -0.68 -9.95 3.18
C ILE A 391 -1.39 -8.63 2.94
N ARG A 392 -2.27 -8.18 3.84
CA ARG A 392 -2.90 -6.85 3.69
C ARG A 392 -1.86 -5.72 3.72
N ARG A 393 -0.85 -5.84 4.58
CA ARG A 393 0.27 -4.88 4.66
C ARG A 393 1.25 -5.02 3.51
N ARG A 394 1.49 -6.25 3.04
CA ARG A 394 2.41 -6.58 1.94
C ARG A 394 1.76 -7.59 0.97
N PRO A 395 0.98 -7.11 -0.02
CA PRO A 395 0.29 -7.98 -0.98
C PRO A 395 1.23 -8.72 -1.96
N TYR A 396 2.49 -8.30 -2.03
CA TYR A 396 3.54 -8.85 -2.88
C TYR A 396 4.52 -9.62 -2.02
N ALA A 397 4.25 -10.91 -1.84
CA ALA A 397 5.03 -11.77 -0.97
C ALA A 397 5.13 -13.18 -1.55
N VAL A 398 6.16 -13.89 -1.14
CA VAL A 398 6.19 -15.35 -1.23
C VAL A 398 5.58 -15.88 0.06
N VAL A 399 4.46 -16.60 -0.05
CA VAL A 399 3.83 -17.29 1.08
C VAL A 399 4.31 -18.73 1.08
N LEU A 400 5.12 -19.10 2.07
CA LEU A 400 5.63 -20.44 2.25
C LEU A 400 4.87 -21.15 3.38
N LEU A 401 4.13 -22.18 3.01
CA LEU A 401 3.43 -23.08 3.94
C LEU A 401 4.26 -24.35 4.05
N ASP A 402 5.05 -24.45 5.12
CA ASP A 402 5.98 -25.56 5.33
C ASP A 402 5.24 -26.77 5.92
N GLU A 403 5.53 -27.98 5.46
CA GLU A 403 4.95 -29.25 5.92
C GLU A 403 3.42 -29.32 5.83
N ILE A 404 2.84 -29.00 4.66
CA ILE A 404 1.39 -28.90 4.48
C ILE A 404 0.64 -30.19 4.87
N GLU A 405 1.27 -31.36 4.78
CA GLU A 405 0.68 -32.63 5.22
C GLU A 405 0.36 -32.70 6.72
N LYS A 406 0.94 -31.81 7.53
CA LYS A 406 0.69 -31.73 8.97
C LYS A 406 -0.52 -30.85 9.30
N ALA A 407 -0.91 -29.95 8.41
CA ALA A 407 -2.03 -29.05 8.65
C ALA A 407 -3.35 -29.80 8.86
N HIS A 408 -4.24 -29.19 9.65
CA HIS A 408 -5.64 -29.60 9.72
C HIS A 408 -6.33 -29.49 8.33
N PRO A 409 -7.24 -30.40 7.96
CA PRO A 409 -7.90 -30.38 6.65
C PRO A 409 -8.60 -29.05 6.27
N ASP A 410 -9.15 -28.32 7.25
CA ASP A 410 -9.79 -27.02 7.01
C ASP A 410 -8.83 -25.96 6.42
N VAL A 411 -7.51 -26.13 6.57
CA VAL A 411 -6.51 -25.26 5.92
C VAL A 411 -6.61 -25.39 4.39
N TYR A 412 -6.94 -26.57 3.84
CA TYR A 412 -7.08 -26.73 2.40
C TYR A 412 -8.23 -25.90 1.81
N ASN A 413 -9.31 -25.67 2.57
CA ASN A 413 -10.42 -24.81 2.12
C ASN A 413 -9.96 -23.37 1.94
N MET A 414 -9.15 -22.86 2.87
CA MET A 414 -8.52 -21.55 2.77
C MET A 414 -7.61 -21.48 1.53
N LEU A 415 -6.82 -22.52 1.28
CA LEU A 415 -5.91 -22.58 0.13
C LEU A 415 -6.65 -22.64 -1.20
N LEU A 416 -7.74 -23.41 -1.28
CA LEU A 416 -8.60 -23.45 -2.47
C LEU A 416 -9.15 -22.07 -2.79
N GLN A 417 -9.65 -21.34 -1.78
CA GLN A 417 -10.14 -19.98 -1.98
C GLN A 417 -9.04 -19.04 -2.53
N ILE A 418 -7.84 -19.10 -1.94
CA ILE A 418 -6.70 -18.31 -2.42
C ILE A 418 -6.32 -18.68 -3.86
N MET A 419 -6.27 -19.98 -4.19
CA MET A 419 -5.84 -20.46 -5.51
C MET A 419 -6.85 -20.18 -6.63
N GLU A 420 -8.15 -20.21 -6.31
CA GLU A 420 -9.22 -20.04 -7.29
C GLU A 420 -9.66 -18.59 -7.45
N GLU A 421 -9.86 -17.87 -6.34
CA GLU A 421 -10.42 -16.52 -6.31
C GLU A 421 -9.36 -15.43 -6.13
N GLY A 422 -8.13 -15.82 -5.75
CA GLY A 422 -7.03 -14.88 -5.48
C GLY A 422 -7.30 -13.98 -4.29
N HIS A 423 -8.22 -14.35 -3.41
CA HIS A 423 -8.48 -13.61 -2.18
C HIS A 423 -8.85 -14.54 -1.03
N LEU A 424 -8.65 -14.07 0.19
CA LEU A 424 -9.12 -14.73 1.40
C LEU A 424 -9.97 -13.75 2.21
N THR A 425 -11.12 -14.21 2.70
CA THR A 425 -11.93 -13.40 3.61
C THR A 425 -11.50 -13.67 5.04
N ASP A 426 -11.09 -12.62 5.76
CA ASP A 426 -10.73 -12.72 7.16
C ASP A 426 -11.97 -12.82 8.07
N SER A 427 -11.74 -13.04 9.37
CA SER A 427 -12.84 -13.18 10.35
C SER A 427 -13.64 -11.89 10.61
N PHE A 428 -13.17 -10.75 10.10
CA PHE A 428 -13.91 -9.48 10.10
C PHE A 428 -14.74 -9.27 8.82
N GLY A 429 -14.67 -10.20 7.87
CA GLY A 429 -15.34 -10.09 6.57
C GLY A 429 -14.57 -9.24 5.55
N ARG A 430 -13.31 -8.89 5.83
CA ARG A 430 -12.46 -8.14 4.90
C ARG A 430 -11.87 -9.09 3.87
N LYS A 431 -11.92 -8.70 2.59
CA LYS A 431 -11.28 -9.45 1.50
C LYS A 431 -9.81 -9.05 1.37
N VAL A 432 -8.91 -9.98 1.67
CA VAL A 432 -7.46 -9.83 1.52
C VAL A 432 -7.03 -10.36 0.16
N ASP A 433 -6.28 -9.56 -0.60
CA ASP A 433 -5.88 -9.87 -1.98
C ASP A 433 -4.58 -10.68 -2.03
N PHE A 434 -4.63 -11.86 -2.63
CA PHE A 434 -3.51 -12.77 -2.85
C PHE A 434 -3.07 -12.86 -4.32
N LYS A 435 -3.70 -12.11 -5.25
CA LYS A 435 -3.42 -12.18 -6.70
C LYS A 435 -1.97 -11.90 -7.04
N ASN A 436 -1.27 -11.15 -6.21
CA ASN A 436 0.12 -10.79 -6.43
C ASN A 436 1.12 -11.61 -5.62
N THR A 437 0.65 -12.61 -4.89
CA THR A 437 1.49 -13.51 -4.09
C THR A 437 2.02 -14.68 -4.92
N ILE A 438 3.16 -15.23 -4.52
CA ILE A 438 3.62 -16.55 -4.95
C ILE A 438 3.34 -17.51 -3.80
N LEU A 439 2.45 -18.46 -3.99
CA LEU A 439 2.10 -19.44 -2.97
C LEU A 439 2.97 -20.69 -3.14
N ILE A 440 3.72 -21.06 -2.11
CA ILE A 440 4.58 -22.25 -2.08
C ILE A 440 4.13 -23.11 -0.90
N MET A 441 3.79 -24.36 -1.18
CA MET A 441 3.59 -25.39 -0.16
C MET A 441 4.77 -26.35 -0.20
N THR A 442 5.29 -26.78 0.94
CA THR A 442 6.26 -27.88 0.98
C THR A 442 5.59 -29.13 1.54
N THR A 443 6.04 -30.28 1.08
CA THR A 443 5.63 -31.55 1.67
C THR A 443 6.75 -32.56 1.71
N ASN A 444 6.89 -33.29 2.83
CA ASN A 444 7.83 -34.39 2.95
C ASN A 444 7.24 -35.73 2.48
N VAL A 445 5.98 -35.73 2.04
CA VAL A 445 5.32 -36.88 1.41
C VAL A 445 6.08 -37.25 0.13
N GLY A 446 6.42 -38.53 0.00
CA GLY A 446 7.27 -39.07 -1.07
C GLY A 446 8.72 -39.36 -0.65
N ALA A 447 9.19 -38.82 0.48
CA ALA A 447 10.58 -39.02 0.94
C ALA A 447 10.98 -40.49 1.20
N LYS A 448 10.03 -41.34 1.62
CA LYS A 448 10.30 -42.78 1.81
C LYS A 448 10.57 -43.53 0.51
N ALA A 449 9.97 -43.11 -0.61
CA ALA A 449 10.26 -43.66 -1.92
C ALA A 449 11.61 -43.18 -2.48
N ILE A 450 12.08 -42.02 -2.01
CA ILE A 450 13.33 -41.36 -2.41
C ILE A 450 14.55 -41.89 -1.62
N SER A 451 14.36 -42.33 -0.38
CA SER A 451 15.44 -42.69 0.56
C SER A 451 15.94 -44.14 0.48
N SER A 452 15.48 -44.95 -0.48
CA SER A 452 15.90 -46.36 -0.57
C SER A 452 16.78 -46.62 -1.81
N PRO A 453 18.11 -46.37 -1.75
CA PRO A 453 19.02 -47.06 -2.67
C PRO A 453 19.10 -48.54 -2.25
N PRO A 454 19.05 -49.51 -3.17
CA PRO A 454 19.34 -50.90 -2.83
C PRO A 454 20.81 -50.99 -2.39
N PHE A 455 21.04 -51.51 -1.20
CA PHE A 455 22.38 -51.77 -0.69
C PHE A 455 22.97 -52.95 -1.49
N GLY A 456 23.77 -52.66 -2.51
CA GLY A 456 24.41 -53.68 -3.35
C GLY A 456 25.39 -53.08 -4.35
N PHE A 457 26.52 -53.78 -4.58
CA PHE A 457 27.55 -53.40 -5.54
C PHE A 457 27.02 -53.54 -6.97
N GLY A 458 26.38 -52.49 -7.47
CA GLY A 458 26.03 -52.33 -8.87
C GLY A 458 26.18 -50.86 -9.25
N THR A 459 27.08 -50.57 -10.18
CA THR A 459 27.23 -49.23 -10.76
C THR A 459 25.99 -48.92 -11.60
N GLN A 460 24.95 -48.37 -10.98
CA GLN A 460 23.94 -47.61 -11.71
C GLN A 460 24.39 -46.15 -11.78
N THR A 461 24.47 -45.62 -13.00
CA THR A 461 24.76 -44.21 -13.26
C THR A 461 23.69 -43.34 -12.60
N GLY A 462 24.10 -42.24 -11.96
CA GLY A 462 23.21 -41.39 -11.15
C GLY A 462 21.99 -40.79 -11.87
N GLU A 463 21.99 -40.78 -13.21
CA GLU A 463 20.82 -40.37 -14.01
C GLU A 463 19.69 -41.41 -14.01
N ALA A 464 20.01 -42.71 -14.09
CA ALA A 464 18.99 -43.77 -14.11
C ALA A 464 18.24 -43.87 -12.78
N ALA A 465 18.94 -43.68 -11.66
CA ALA A 465 18.35 -43.64 -10.32
C ALA A 465 17.43 -42.42 -10.13
N HIS A 466 17.75 -41.28 -10.74
CA HIS A 466 16.94 -40.07 -10.68
C HIS A 466 15.63 -40.20 -11.49
N ASP A 467 15.68 -40.82 -12.67
CA ASP A 467 14.50 -41.03 -13.51
C ASP A 467 13.52 -42.06 -12.93
N GLU A 468 14.04 -43.14 -12.32
CA GLU A 468 13.21 -44.13 -11.63
C GLU A 468 12.57 -43.52 -10.35
N MET A 469 13.32 -42.70 -9.62
CA MET A 469 12.83 -41.94 -8.46
C MET A 469 11.72 -40.95 -8.85
N LYS A 470 11.86 -40.23 -9.97
CA LYS A 470 10.82 -39.31 -10.47
C LYS A 470 9.51 -40.04 -10.78
N LYS A 471 9.60 -41.25 -11.35
CA LYS A 471 8.45 -42.07 -11.72
C LYS A 471 7.64 -42.53 -10.49
N ASN A 472 8.31 -42.81 -9.37
CA ASN A 472 7.69 -43.26 -8.13
C ASN A 472 7.07 -42.14 -7.27
N VAL A 473 7.49 -40.88 -7.47
CA VAL A 473 6.95 -39.72 -6.74
C VAL A 473 5.78 -39.06 -7.50
N MET A 474 5.73 -39.23 -8.82
CA MET A 474 4.65 -38.69 -9.67
C MET A 474 3.45 -39.65 -9.85
N ALA A 475 3.58 -40.91 -9.44
CA ALA A 475 2.50 -41.90 -9.37
C ALA A 475 1.81 -41.82 -8.00
#